data_AF-A0A7C9DUT9-F1
#
_entry.id   AF-A0A7C9DUT9-F1
#
_cell.length_a   1.000
_cell.length_b   1.000
_cell.length_c   1.000
_cell.angle_alpha   90.00
_cell.angle_beta   90.00
_cell.angle_gamma   90.00
#
_symmetry.space_group_name_H-M   'P 1'
#
loop_
_entity.id
_entity.type
_entity.pdbx_description
1 polymer ?
#
loop_
_entity_poly.entity_id
_entity_poly.type
_entity_poly.pdbx_seq_one_letter_code
_entity_poly.pdbx_strand_id
1 'polypeptide(L)'
;REREREREREREREREREREMATNGEESKQSQEIRHQEVGHKSLLQSDALYQYILETSVYPREPEPMKELREITAKHPWNLMTTSADEGQFLNMLLKLINAKKTIEIGVYTGYSLLATALAIPDDGKILAMDINRENYELG
;
A
#
# COMPACT_ATOMS: atom_id res chain seq x y z
N ARG A 1 -27.22 -13.11 44.79
CA ARG A 1 -25.90 -13.64 45.21
C ARG A 1 -25.13 -14.23 44.03
N GLU A 2 -25.62 -15.25 43.33
CA GLU A 2 -24.88 -15.87 42.20
C GLU A 2 -24.94 -15.03 40.91
N ARG A 3 -26.14 -14.56 40.52
CA ARG A 3 -26.35 -13.65 39.37
C ARG A 3 -25.62 -12.31 39.47
N GLU A 4 -25.28 -11.91 40.69
CA GLU A 4 -24.61 -10.63 40.96
C GLU A 4 -23.09 -10.77 40.78
N ARG A 5 -22.54 -11.91 41.21
CA ARG A 5 -21.14 -12.31 40.96
C ARG A 5 -20.86 -12.54 39.48
N GLU A 6 -21.83 -13.04 38.73
CA GLU A 6 -21.70 -13.26 37.28
C GLU A 6 -21.63 -11.93 36.50
N ARG A 7 -22.48 -10.96 36.86
CA ARG A 7 -22.45 -9.60 36.30
C ARG A 7 -21.15 -8.86 36.62
N GLU A 8 -20.58 -9.10 37.79
CA GLU A 8 -19.32 -8.50 38.20
C GLU A 8 -18.14 -9.04 37.39
N ARG A 9 -18.12 -10.37 37.14
CA ARG A 9 -17.12 -11.02 36.27
C ARG A 9 -17.20 -10.56 34.82
N GLU A 10 -18.40 -10.32 34.30
CA GLU A 10 -18.60 -9.84 32.94
C GLU A 10 -18.07 -8.41 32.76
N ARG A 11 -18.34 -7.53 33.74
CA ARG A 11 -17.79 -6.16 33.79
C ARG A 11 -16.27 -6.15 33.93
N GLU A 12 -15.70 -7.09 34.67
CA GLU A 12 -14.26 -7.21 34.82
C GLU A 12 -13.59 -7.64 33.50
N ARG A 13 -14.18 -8.61 32.79
CA ARG A 13 -13.73 -9.02 31.45
C ARG A 13 -13.84 -7.91 30.41
N GLU A 14 -14.89 -7.11 30.47
CA GLU A 14 -15.08 -5.97 29.56
C GLU A 14 -14.02 -4.89 29.80
N ARG A 15 -13.73 -4.57 31.07
CA ARG A 15 -12.65 -3.65 31.46
C ARG A 15 -11.26 -4.16 31.09
N GLU A 16 -11.04 -5.47 31.16
CA GLU A 16 -9.78 -6.10 30.77
C GLU A 16 -9.58 -6.01 29.25
N ARG A 17 -10.63 -6.25 28.45
CA ARG A 17 -10.62 -6.06 26.99
C ARG A 17 -10.38 -4.60 26.58
N GLU A 18 -11.01 -3.65 27.27
CA GLU A 18 -10.80 -2.22 27.02
C GLU A 18 -9.36 -1.79 27.33
N ARG A 19 -8.76 -2.33 28.39
CA ARG A 19 -7.34 -2.10 28.73
C ARG A 19 -6.39 -2.70 27.71
N GLU A 20 -6.64 -3.95 27.26
CA GLU A 20 -5.84 -4.61 26.22
C GLU A 20 -5.92 -3.85 24.88
N MET A 21 -7.09 -3.35 24.50
CA MET A 21 -7.26 -2.52 23.31
C MET A 21 -6.55 -1.16 23.42
N ALA A 22 -6.55 -0.55 24.61
CA ALA A 22 -5.83 0.70 24.86
C ALA A 22 -4.30 0.50 24.80
N THR A 23 -3.76 -0.56 25.41
CA THR A 23 -2.33 -0.89 25.36
C THR A 23 -1.87 -1.26 23.95
N ASN A 24 -2.64 -2.06 23.21
CA ASN A 24 -2.33 -2.36 21.80
C ASN A 24 -2.41 -1.10 20.92
N GLY A 25 -3.34 -0.19 21.23
CA GLY A 25 -3.46 1.11 20.59
C GLY A 25 -2.24 2.00 20.82
N GLU A 26 -1.71 2.04 22.04
CA GLU A 26 -0.52 2.82 22.41
C GLU A 26 0.78 2.20 21.88
N GLU A 27 0.92 0.87 21.92
CA GLU A 27 2.04 0.15 21.30
C GLU A 27 2.07 0.31 19.77
N SER A 28 0.89 0.34 19.12
CA SER A 28 0.80 0.59 17.67
C SER A 28 1.20 2.01 17.28
N LYS A 29 0.86 3.00 18.13
CA LYS A 29 1.27 4.41 17.97
C LYS A 29 2.76 4.60 18.24
N GLN A 30 3.31 4.01 19.31
CA GLN A 30 4.76 4.05 19.58
C GLN A 30 5.57 3.35 18.48
N SER A 31 5.08 2.23 17.95
CA SER A 31 5.71 1.50 16.83
C SER A 31 5.64 2.25 15.49
N GLN A 32 4.73 3.23 15.36
CA GLN A 32 4.68 4.16 14.23
C GLN A 32 5.63 5.35 14.42
N GLU A 33 5.75 5.89 15.64
CA GLU A 33 6.69 6.99 15.94
C GLU A 33 8.16 6.55 15.90
N ILE A 34 8.46 5.31 16.31
CA ILE A 34 9.85 4.80 16.44
C ILE A 34 10.47 4.35 15.10
N ARG A 35 9.68 4.23 14.01
CA ARG A 35 10.21 3.84 12.68
C ARG A 35 10.70 5.00 11.81
N HIS A 36 10.74 6.22 12.33
CA HIS A 36 11.14 7.41 11.57
C HIS A 36 12.49 7.97 12.01
N GLN A 37 13.56 7.20 11.78
CA GLN A 37 14.91 7.75 11.67
C GLN A 37 15.54 7.32 10.33
N GLU A 38 15.69 8.33 9.46
CA GLU A 38 16.68 8.50 8.38
C GLU A 38 16.66 7.51 7.20
N VAL A 39 15.72 7.70 6.28
CA VAL A 39 16.03 7.52 4.85
C VAL A 39 16.40 8.91 4.33
N GLY A 40 17.70 9.22 4.26
CA GLY A 40 18.18 10.57 3.90
C GLY A 40 17.78 11.06 2.49
N HIS A 41 17.22 10.18 1.66
CA HIS A 41 16.88 10.42 0.27
C HIS A 41 15.57 9.71 -0.12
N LYS A 42 14.83 10.28 -1.08
CA LYS A 42 13.54 9.76 -1.56
C LYS A 42 13.66 8.51 -2.43
N SER A 43 14.88 8.12 -2.80
CA SER A 43 15.18 7.03 -3.73
C SER A 43 16.53 6.41 -3.43
N LEU A 44 16.87 5.34 -4.17
CA LEU A 44 18.18 4.68 -4.11
C LEU A 44 19.27 5.41 -4.90
N LEU A 45 18.95 6.55 -5.53
CA LEU A 45 19.89 7.30 -6.37
C LEU A 45 20.74 8.27 -5.55
N GLN A 46 21.83 8.73 -6.15
CA GLN A 46 22.79 9.64 -5.51
C GLN A 46 22.21 11.00 -5.07
N SER A 47 21.06 11.41 -5.61
CA SER A 47 20.38 12.65 -5.21
C SER A 47 18.89 12.63 -5.56
N ASP A 48 18.10 13.33 -4.76
CA ASP A 48 16.68 13.57 -5.04
C ASP A 48 16.48 14.32 -6.35
N ALA A 49 17.38 15.24 -6.70
CA ALA A 49 17.31 15.99 -7.96
C ALA A 49 17.44 15.07 -9.18
N LEU A 50 18.31 14.06 -9.13
CA LEU A 50 18.42 13.08 -10.21
C LEU A 50 17.16 12.23 -10.32
N TYR A 51 16.60 11.80 -9.19
CA TYR A 51 15.34 11.06 -9.18
C TYR A 51 14.19 11.88 -9.78
N GLN A 52 14.04 13.14 -9.37
CA GLN A 52 13.01 14.01 -9.92
C GLN A 52 13.20 14.29 -11.42
N TYR A 53 14.46 14.44 -11.87
CA TYR A 53 14.75 14.58 -13.30
C TYR A 53 14.23 13.39 -14.12
N ILE A 54 14.44 12.16 -13.64
CA ILE A 54 13.92 10.94 -14.29
C ILE A 54 12.40 10.99 -14.34
N LEU A 55 11.75 11.31 -13.21
CA LEU A 55 10.30 11.34 -13.12
C LEU A 55 9.69 12.37 -14.08
N GLU A 56 10.15 13.61 -14.02
CA GLU A 56 9.61 14.72 -14.82
C GLU A 56 9.90 14.57 -16.32
N THR A 57 11.05 13.99 -16.69
CA THR A 57 11.47 13.91 -18.10
C THR A 57 10.96 12.65 -18.79
N SER A 58 10.94 11.52 -18.09
CA SER A 58 10.74 10.20 -18.70
C SER A 58 9.53 9.44 -18.20
N VAL A 59 9.05 9.73 -16.98
CA VAL A 59 7.98 8.95 -16.33
C VAL A 59 6.64 9.66 -16.43
N TYR A 60 6.45 10.79 -15.74
CA TYR A 60 5.17 11.50 -15.68
C TYR A 60 4.59 11.88 -17.05
N PRO A 61 5.37 12.32 -18.06
CA PRO A 61 4.83 12.62 -19.39
C PRO A 61 4.25 11.40 -20.13
N ARG A 62 4.52 10.19 -19.65
CA ARG A 62 4.07 8.91 -20.24
C ARG A 62 3.21 8.10 -19.27
N GLU A 63 2.93 8.62 -18.08
CA GLU A 63 2.08 7.97 -17.09
C GLU A 63 0.63 7.97 -17.61
N PRO A 64 -0.03 6.80 -17.70
CA PRO A 64 -1.46 6.76 -18.03
C PRO A 64 -2.28 7.54 -17.00
N GLU A 65 -3.26 8.33 -17.44
CA GLU A 65 -4.11 9.12 -16.54
C GLU A 65 -4.75 8.29 -15.40
N PRO A 66 -5.27 7.07 -15.62
CA PRO A 66 -5.78 6.24 -14.52
C PRO A 66 -4.73 5.94 -13.44
N MET A 67 -3.46 5.79 -13.81
CA MET A 67 -2.37 5.56 -12.84
C MET A 67 -2.08 6.84 -12.04
N LYS A 68 -2.05 8.00 -12.72
CA LYS A 68 -1.88 9.29 -12.05
C LYS A 68 -3.00 9.56 -11.04
N GLU A 69 -4.25 9.34 -11.43
CA GLU A 69 -5.42 9.45 -10.55
C GLU A 69 -5.26 8.54 -9.32
N LEU A 70 -4.90 7.27 -9.55
CA LEU A 70 -4.71 6.31 -8.47
C LEU A 70 -3.57 6.71 -7.52
N ARG A 71 -2.47 7.26 -8.06
CA ARG A 71 -1.35 7.80 -7.27
C ARG A 71 -1.80 8.97 -6.40
N GLU A 72 -2.62 9.87 -6.93
CA GLU A 72 -3.16 11.02 -6.18
C GLU A 72 -4.17 10.60 -5.10
N ILE A 73 -4.96 9.55 -5.33
CA ILE A 73 -5.83 8.93 -4.33
C ILE A 73 -4.98 8.30 -3.22
N THR A 74 -4.01 7.47 -3.60
CA THR A 74 -3.14 6.74 -2.68
C THR A 74 -2.30 7.69 -1.83
N ALA A 75 -1.84 8.83 -2.38
CA ALA A 75 -1.08 9.83 -1.65
C ALA A 75 -1.81 10.41 -0.42
N LYS A 76 -3.14 10.34 -0.38
CA LYS A 76 -3.96 10.79 0.76
C LYS A 76 -4.18 9.70 1.81
N HIS A 77 -3.82 8.45 1.52
CA HIS A 77 -3.98 7.34 2.45
C HIS A 77 -2.87 7.34 3.53
N PRO A 78 -3.17 6.97 4.80
CA PRO A 78 -2.17 6.96 5.88
C PRO A 78 -0.93 6.10 5.62
N TRP A 79 -1.06 5.06 4.78
CA TRP A 79 0.03 4.15 4.41
C TRP A 79 0.55 4.38 2.98
N ASN A 80 0.44 5.60 2.46
CA ASN A 80 0.84 5.96 1.10
C ASN A 80 2.27 5.54 0.72
N LEU A 81 3.20 5.48 1.69
CA LEU A 81 4.58 5.06 1.46
C LEU A 81 4.72 3.60 0.98
N MET A 82 3.68 2.78 1.12
CA MET A 82 3.69 1.39 0.64
C MET A 82 3.44 1.28 -0.88
N THR A 83 3.01 2.36 -1.54
CA THR A 83 2.72 2.33 -2.98
C THR A 83 4.00 2.12 -3.80
N THR A 84 3.89 1.34 -4.87
CA THR A 84 4.92 1.27 -5.91
C THR A 84 5.15 2.66 -6.50
N SER A 85 6.42 3.00 -6.74
CA SER A 85 6.78 4.30 -7.32
C SER A 85 6.40 4.40 -8.80
N ALA A 86 6.27 5.63 -9.32
CA ALA A 86 5.86 5.81 -10.71
C ALA A 86 6.86 5.25 -11.72
N ASP A 87 8.16 5.37 -11.44
CA ASP A 87 9.24 4.81 -12.25
C ASP A 87 9.26 3.28 -12.23
N GLU A 88 9.01 2.66 -11.07
CA GLU A 88 8.89 1.20 -10.98
C GLU A 88 7.65 0.70 -11.72
N GLY A 89 6.51 1.40 -11.62
CA GLY A 89 5.31 1.09 -12.40
C GLY A 89 5.54 1.17 -13.92
N GLN A 90 6.29 2.17 -14.40
CA GLN A 90 6.70 2.27 -15.80
C GLN A 90 7.61 1.09 -16.21
N PHE A 91 8.57 0.73 -15.35
CA PHE A 91 9.46 -0.40 -15.60
C PHE A 91 8.68 -1.72 -15.70
N LEU A 92 7.76 -1.99 -14.77
CA LEU A 92 6.91 -3.19 -14.80
C LEU A 92 6.07 -3.24 -16.08
N ASN A 93 5.45 -2.12 -16.46
CA ASN A 93 4.66 -2.05 -17.69
C ASN A 93 5.50 -2.38 -18.94
N MET A 94 6.72 -1.85 -19.03
CA MET A 94 7.66 -2.17 -20.11
C MET A 94 8.07 -3.65 -20.06
N LEU A 95 8.46 -4.17 -18.89
CA LEU A 95 8.92 -5.54 -18.71
C LEU A 95 7.85 -6.54 -19.16
N LEU A 96 6.60 -6.35 -18.71
CA LEU A 96 5.47 -7.21 -19.05
C LEU A 96 5.21 -7.27 -20.56
N LYS A 97 5.32 -6.14 -21.25
CA LYS A 97 5.21 -6.06 -22.71
C LYS A 97 6.34 -6.81 -23.41
N LEU A 98 7.59 -6.64 -22.94
CA LEU A 98 8.77 -7.31 -23.51
C LEU A 98 8.69 -8.84 -23.38
N ILE A 99 8.17 -9.35 -22.27
CA ILE A 99 8.02 -10.79 -22.05
C ILE A 99 6.70 -11.36 -22.59
N ASN A 100 5.85 -10.51 -23.19
CA ASN A 100 4.52 -10.87 -23.69
C ASN A 100 3.67 -11.61 -22.63
N ALA A 101 3.63 -11.05 -21.42
CA ALA A 101 2.92 -11.64 -20.29
C ALA A 101 1.40 -11.70 -20.56
N LYS A 102 0.78 -12.84 -20.20
CA LYS A 102 -0.69 -13.04 -20.27
C LYS A 102 -1.32 -13.54 -18.98
N LYS A 103 -0.55 -14.21 -18.12
CA LYS A 103 -1.01 -14.73 -16.83
C LYS A 103 0.00 -14.33 -15.79
N THR A 104 -0.40 -13.47 -14.87
CA THR A 104 0.45 -12.92 -13.82
C THR A 104 -0.14 -13.19 -12.45
N ILE A 105 0.70 -13.11 -11.42
CA ILE A 105 0.30 -13.17 -10.03
C ILE A 105 0.91 -11.95 -9.32
N GLU A 106 0.13 -11.30 -8.47
CA GLU A 106 0.57 -10.19 -7.63
C GLU A 106 0.26 -10.52 -6.17
N ILE A 107 1.26 -10.42 -5.30
CA ILE A 107 1.15 -10.69 -3.87
C ILE A 107 1.52 -9.41 -3.14
N GLY A 108 0.54 -8.82 -2.44
CA GLY A 108 0.60 -7.45 -1.96
C GLY A 108 0.11 -6.49 -3.04
N VAL A 109 -1.17 -6.12 -2.96
CA VAL A 109 -1.86 -5.24 -3.90
C VAL A 109 -1.93 -3.83 -3.33
N TYR A 110 -2.19 -3.70 -2.03
CA TYR A 110 -2.48 -2.43 -1.37
C TYR A 110 -3.59 -1.66 -2.14
N THR A 111 -3.32 -0.43 -2.57
CA THR A 111 -4.22 0.40 -3.40
C THR A 111 -4.02 0.16 -4.90
N GLY A 112 -3.30 -0.88 -5.32
CA GLY A 112 -3.35 -1.36 -6.70
C GLY A 112 -2.53 -0.60 -7.75
N TYR A 113 -1.56 0.25 -7.38
CA TYR A 113 -0.76 0.96 -8.39
C TYR A 113 0.05 0.01 -9.31
N SER A 114 0.74 -0.98 -8.73
CA SER A 114 1.41 -2.06 -9.48
C SER A 114 0.43 -2.94 -10.26
N LEU A 115 -0.71 -3.25 -9.65
CA LEU A 115 -1.77 -4.06 -10.24
C LEU A 115 -2.32 -3.39 -11.51
N LEU A 116 -2.59 -2.09 -11.44
CA LEU A 116 -3.07 -1.29 -12.56
C LEU A 116 -2.00 -1.15 -13.65
N ALA A 117 -0.74 -0.90 -13.28
CA ALA A 117 0.38 -0.88 -14.22
C ALA A 117 0.48 -2.19 -15.01
N THR A 118 0.27 -3.32 -14.32
CA THR A 118 0.26 -4.68 -14.89
C THR A 118 -0.94 -4.88 -15.81
N ALA A 119 -2.15 -4.53 -15.36
CA ALA A 119 -3.38 -4.68 -16.14
C ALA A 119 -3.34 -3.89 -17.45
N LEU A 120 -2.75 -2.68 -17.45
CA LEU A 120 -2.58 -1.86 -18.65
C LEU A 120 -1.45 -2.36 -19.57
N ALA A 121 -0.61 -3.29 -19.12
CA ALA A 121 0.51 -3.80 -19.89
C ALA A 121 0.20 -5.09 -20.66
N ILE A 122 -0.61 -5.95 -20.05
CA ILE A 122 -0.97 -7.25 -20.62
C ILE A 122 -2.11 -7.12 -21.65
N PRO A 123 -2.30 -8.09 -22.56
CA PRO A 123 -3.40 -8.06 -23.52
C PRO A 123 -4.78 -8.10 -22.86
N ASP A 124 -5.84 -7.72 -23.59
CA ASP A 124 -7.23 -7.73 -23.10
C ASP A 124 -7.70 -9.10 -22.59
N ASP A 125 -7.14 -10.20 -23.12
CA ASP A 125 -7.41 -11.58 -22.69
C ASP A 125 -6.51 -12.03 -21.52
N GLY A 126 -5.69 -11.13 -21.00
CA GLY A 126 -4.78 -11.33 -19.89
C GLY A 126 -5.50 -11.52 -18.56
N LYS A 127 -4.84 -12.22 -17.63
CA LYS A 127 -5.38 -12.52 -16.30
C LYS A 127 -4.34 -12.25 -15.23
N ILE A 128 -4.79 -11.62 -14.15
CA ILE A 128 -4.00 -11.37 -12.96
C ILE A 128 -4.67 -12.08 -11.78
N LEU A 129 -3.92 -12.92 -11.06
CA LEU A 129 -4.31 -13.37 -9.73
C LEU A 129 -3.72 -12.38 -8.71
N ALA A 130 -4.56 -11.52 -8.15
CA ALA A 130 -4.16 -10.53 -7.16
C ALA A 130 -4.53 -11.01 -5.75
N MET A 131 -3.56 -10.98 -4.82
CA MET A 131 -3.75 -11.41 -3.44
C MET A 131 -3.28 -10.34 -2.46
N ASP A 132 -4.17 -9.93 -1.57
CA ASP A 132 -3.85 -9.07 -0.43
C ASP A 132 -4.67 -9.52 0.79
N ILE A 133 -4.15 -9.25 1.98
CA ILE A 133 -4.85 -9.53 3.24
C ILE A 133 -5.87 -8.45 3.57
N ASN A 134 -5.74 -7.24 3.01
CA ASN A 134 -6.61 -6.10 3.29
C ASN A 134 -7.39 -5.69 2.04
N ARG A 135 -8.68 -6.02 2.01
CA ARG A 135 -9.61 -5.67 0.92
C ARG A 135 -9.96 -4.18 0.89
N GLU A 136 -10.05 -3.52 2.04
CA GLU A 136 -10.48 -2.11 2.14
C GLU A 136 -9.51 -1.18 1.42
N ASN A 137 -8.20 -1.45 1.51
CA ASN A 137 -7.19 -0.70 0.77
C ASN A 137 -7.35 -0.84 -0.75
N TYR A 138 -7.67 -2.04 -1.23
CA TYR A 138 -7.88 -2.30 -2.65
C TYR A 138 -9.15 -1.61 -3.18
N GLU A 139 -10.20 -1.53 -2.38
CA GLU A 139 -11.44 -0.86 -2.78
C GLU A 139 -11.33 0.68 -2.79
N LEU A 140 -10.24 1.24 -2.27
CA LEU A 140 -10.00 2.68 -2.27
C LEU A 140 -9.68 3.23 -3.67
N GLY A 141 -9.06 2.43 -4.55
CA GLY A 141 -8.65 2.85 -5.88
C GLY A 141 -8.23 1.69 -6.77
#